data_AF-A0A268P2R6-F1
#
_entry.id   AF-A0A268P2R6-F1
#
_cell.length_a   1.000
_cell.length_b   1.000
_cell.length_c   1.000
_cell.angle_alpha   90.00
_cell.angle_beta   90.00
_cell.angle_gamma   90.00
#
_symmetry.space_group_name_H-M   'P 1'
#
loop_
_entity.id
_entity.type
_entity.pdbx_description
1 polymer ?
#
loop_
_entity_poly.entity_id
_entity_poly.type
_entity_poly.pdbx_seq_one_letter_code
_entity_poly.pdbx_strand_id
1 'polypeptide(L)'
;MKHTLMYTTLFALLLAAICPLPVSAVSGTELMESFSLRVTVIAEGVEHQWEYDNPNHYEYEKGNYVIKGEEARSHVEEIVDLLQINEETTEAEYADRLSAKFPTMERLEIRWMNRDSERFTWLWTK
;
A
#
# COMPACT_ATOMS: atom_id res chain seq x y z
N MET A 1 -28.00 -31.58 40.59
CA MET A 1 -27.81 -30.11 40.54
C MET A 1 -26.36 -29.66 40.44
N LYS A 2 -25.35 -30.37 40.98
CA LYS A 2 -23.94 -29.92 40.90
C LYS A 2 -23.23 -30.22 39.56
N HIS A 3 -23.68 -31.21 38.77
CA HIS A 3 -23.07 -31.54 37.47
C HIS A 3 -23.56 -30.64 36.33
N THR A 4 -24.80 -30.14 36.38
CA THR A 4 -25.38 -29.26 35.34
C THR A 4 -24.67 -27.91 35.29
N LEU A 5 -24.17 -27.41 36.43
CA LEU A 5 -23.46 -26.13 36.53
C LEU A 5 -22.04 -26.18 35.95
N MET A 6 -21.43 -27.37 35.85
CA MET A 6 -20.05 -27.57 35.36
C MET A 6 -19.95 -27.63 33.83
N TYR A 7 -21.00 -28.12 33.15
CA TYR A 7 -21.05 -28.14 31.69
C TYR A 7 -21.41 -26.77 31.09
N THR A 8 -22.20 -25.96 31.80
CA THR A 8 -22.54 -24.59 31.37
C THR A 8 -21.35 -23.64 31.42
N THR A 9 -20.42 -23.81 32.37
CA THR A 9 -19.18 -23.01 32.43
C THR A 9 -18.14 -23.46 31.39
N LEU A 10 -18.08 -24.75 31.07
CA LEU A 10 -17.17 -25.25 30.03
C LEU A 10 -17.61 -24.83 28.61
N PHE A 11 -18.92 -24.74 28.36
CA PHE A 11 -19.46 -24.29 27.07
C PHE A 11 -19.28 -22.78 26.83
N ALA A 12 -19.31 -21.97 27.89
CA ALA A 12 -19.07 -20.53 27.82
C ALA A 12 -17.60 -20.18 27.51
N LEU A 13 -16.64 -21.01 27.95
CA LEU A 13 -15.22 -20.80 27.68
C LEU A 13 -14.85 -21.17 26.23
N LEU A 14 -15.54 -22.15 25.63
CA LEU A 14 -15.30 -22.60 24.26
C LEU A 14 -15.82 -21.60 23.21
N LEU A 15 -16.84 -20.80 23.56
CA LEU A 15 -17.37 -19.74 22.67
C LEU A 15 -16.48 -18.49 22.61
N ALA A 16 -15.67 -18.22 23.65
CA ALA A 16 -14.76 -17.08 23.68
C ALA A 16 -13.47 -17.29 22.85
N ALA A 17 -13.19 -18.52 22.42
CA ALA A 17 -12.01 -18.86 21.63
C ALA A 17 -12.21 -18.70 20.10
N ILE A 18 -13.43 -18.35 19.66
CA ILE A 18 -13.75 -18.09 18.25
C ILE A 18 -13.92 -16.59 18.02
N CYS A 19 -13.04 -15.78 18.62
CA CYS A 19 -12.94 -14.38 18.23
C CYS A 19 -12.14 -14.34 16.92
N PRO A 20 -12.76 -14.09 15.75
CA PRO A 20 -11.97 -13.81 14.56
C PRO A 20 -11.15 -12.57 14.88
N LEU A 21 -9.83 -12.72 14.93
CA LEU A 21 -8.93 -11.58 14.89
C LEU A 21 -9.34 -10.73 13.68
N PRO A 22 -9.44 -9.39 13.82
CA PRO A 22 -9.62 -8.55 12.65
C PRO A 22 -8.41 -8.80 11.73
N VAL A 23 -8.65 -9.55 10.67
CA VAL A 23 -7.73 -9.61 9.53
C VAL A 23 -7.89 -8.25 8.88
N SER A 24 -7.01 -7.31 9.25
CA SER A 24 -6.83 -6.07 8.54
C SER A 24 -6.24 -6.40 7.17
N ALA A 25 -7.10 -6.75 6.21
CA ALA A 25 -6.75 -6.80 4.81
C ALA A 25 -6.64 -5.34 4.31
N VAL A 26 -5.48 -4.72 4.54
CA VAL A 26 -5.21 -3.29 4.26
C VAL A 26 -4.78 -3.03 2.81
N SER A 27 -4.55 -4.07 2.02
CA SER A 27 -3.89 -3.97 0.72
C SER A 27 -4.77 -3.45 -0.45
N GLY A 28 -6.07 -3.19 -0.22
CA GLY A 28 -7.00 -2.79 -1.29
C GLY A 28 -7.63 -1.40 -1.17
N THR A 29 -7.64 -0.78 0.01
CA THR A 29 -8.40 0.46 0.24
C THR A 29 -7.68 1.70 -0.27
N GLU A 30 -6.35 1.70 -0.29
CA GLU A 30 -5.57 2.91 -0.58
C GLU A 30 -5.77 3.42 -2.02
N LEU A 31 -5.80 2.53 -3.01
CA LEU A 31 -6.13 2.91 -4.40
C LEU A 31 -7.59 3.30 -4.57
N MET A 32 -8.51 2.66 -3.84
CA MET A 32 -9.93 3.01 -3.85
C MET A 32 -10.18 4.42 -3.29
N GLU A 33 -9.32 4.88 -2.37
CA GLU A 33 -9.36 6.20 -1.76
C GLU A 33 -8.56 7.26 -2.54
N SER A 34 -7.94 6.88 -3.66
CA SER A 34 -7.13 7.77 -4.49
C SER A 34 -7.86 8.15 -5.78
N PHE A 35 -7.79 9.42 -6.18
CA PHE A 35 -8.12 9.81 -7.55
C PHE A 35 -6.99 9.52 -8.52
N SER A 36 -5.76 9.81 -8.11
CA SER A 36 -4.57 9.49 -8.88
C SER A 36 -3.34 9.28 -8.02
N LEU A 37 -2.41 8.48 -8.52
CA LEU A 37 -1.11 8.21 -7.93
C LEU A 37 -0.05 8.16 -9.03
N ARG A 38 1.09 8.80 -8.79
CA ARG A 38 2.32 8.59 -9.54
C ARG A 38 3.48 8.47 -8.57
N VAL A 39 4.21 7.36 -8.65
CA VAL A 39 5.45 7.13 -7.90
C VAL A 39 6.58 7.01 -8.90
N THR A 40 7.64 7.78 -8.73
CA THR A 40 8.84 7.73 -9.56
C THR A 40 10.06 7.48 -8.68
N VAL A 41 10.83 6.44 -8.99
CA VAL A 41 12.09 6.09 -8.34
C VAL A 41 13.20 6.10 -9.38
N ILE A 42 14.31 6.78 -9.07
CA ILE A 42 15.54 6.67 -9.86
C ILE A 42 16.57 5.90 -9.03
N ALA A 43 17.05 4.79 -9.57
CA ALA A 43 18.12 3.99 -8.97
C ALA A 43 19.06 3.49 -10.07
N GLU A 44 20.38 3.68 -9.87
CA GLU A 44 21.41 3.27 -10.84
C GLU A 44 21.20 3.88 -12.23
N GLY A 45 20.69 5.12 -12.28
CA GLY A 45 20.32 5.80 -13.51
C GLY A 45 19.11 5.21 -14.27
N VAL A 46 18.40 4.24 -13.69
CA VAL A 46 17.16 3.68 -14.24
C VAL A 46 15.96 4.30 -13.53
N GLU A 47 15.06 4.88 -14.31
CA GLU A 47 13.76 5.35 -13.81
C GLU A 47 12.75 4.20 -13.76
N HIS A 48 12.07 4.11 -12.63
CA HIS A 48 10.90 3.28 -12.41
C HIS A 48 9.71 4.17 -12.10
N GLN A 49 8.59 4.00 -12.80
CA GLN A 49 7.39 4.79 -12.57
C GLN A 49 6.17 3.88 -12.46
N TRP A 50 5.33 4.15 -11.48
CA TRP A 50 4.02 3.51 -11.30
C TRP A 50 2.95 4.58 -11.36
N GLU A 51 1.89 4.32 -12.11
CA GLU A 51 0.76 5.23 -12.22
C GLU A 51 -0.57 4.52 -11.99
N TYR A 52 -1.47 5.25 -11.34
CA TYR A 52 -2.87 4.93 -11.27
C TYR A 52 -3.72 6.18 -11.48
N ASP A 53 -4.74 6.07 -12.32
CA ASP A 53 -5.86 7.01 -12.35
C ASP A 53 -7.18 6.24 -12.21
N ASN A 54 -7.99 6.66 -11.24
CA ASN A 54 -9.28 6.06 -10.96
C ASN A 54 -10.21 6.14 -12.19
N PRO A 55 -10.92 5.06 -12.59
CA PRO A 55 -11.06 3.78 -11.87
C PRO A 55 -10.18 2.63 -12.35
N ASN A 56 -9.44 2.78 -13.45
CA ASN A 56 -8.92 1.61 -14.17
C ASN A 56 -7.68 1.89 -15.01
N HIS A 57 -7.05 3.05 -14.85
CA HIS A 57 -5.76 3.29 -15.47
C HIS A 57 -4.67 2.76 -14.54
N TYR A 58 -3.85 1.85 -15.04
CA TYR A 58 -2.66 1.33 -14.36
C TYR A 58 -1.50 1.34 -15.35
N GLU A 59 -0.34 1.81 -14.92
CA GLU A 59 0.88 1.81 -15.74
C GLU A 59 2.10 1.52 -14.86
N TYR A 60 3.01 0.73 -15.39
CA TYR A 60 4.35 0.57 -14.83
C TYR A 60 5.39 0.73 -15.93
N GLU A 61 6.33 1.62 -15.70
CA GLU A 61 7.44 1.93 -16.58
C GLU A 61 8.78 1.63 -15.88
N LYS A 62 9.72 1.06 -16.62
CA LYS A 62 11.10 0.83 -16.19
C LYS A 62 12.04 1.11 -17.36
N GLY A 63 12.76 2.23 -17.33
CA GLY A 63 13.61 2.66 -18.44
C GLY A 63 12.81 2.81 -19.73
N ASN A 64 13.00 1.91 -20.70
CA ASN A 64 12.26 1.91 -21.98
C ASN A 64 11.12 0.87 -22.04
N TYR A 65 10.87 0.16 -20.94
CA TYR A 65 9.83 -0.86 -20.87
C TYR A 65 8.58 -0.30 -20.21
N VAL A 66 7.42 -0.50 -20.83
CA VAL A 66 6.13 0.00 -20.34
C VAL A 66 5.10 -1.12 -20.41
N ILE A 67 4.38 -1.34 -19.32
CA ILE A 67 3.18 -2.19 -19.24
C ILE A 67 2.00 -1.37 -18.76
N LYS A 68 0.80 -1.71 -19.24
CA LYS A 68 -0.43 -0.94 -18.96
C LYS A 68 -1.61 -1.86 -18.67
N GLY A 69 -2.63 -1.30 -18.03
CA GLY A 69 -3.89 -1.98 -17.74
C GLY A 69 -3.70 -3.09 -16.71
N GLU A 70 -4.46 -4.18 -16.83
CA GLU A 70 -4.50 -5.24 -15.82
C GLU A 70 -3.14 -5.90 -15.57
N GLU A 71 -2.26 -5.96 -16.58
CA GLU A 71 -0.90 -6.47 -16.41
C GLU A 71 -0.05 -5.57 -15.49
N ALA A 72 -0.27 -4.25 -15.53
CA ALA A 72 0.42 -3.29 -14.67
C ALA A 72 -0.17 -3.24 -13.25
N ARG A 73 -1.41 -3.69 -13.06
CA ARG A 73 -2.15 -3.57 -11.80
C ARG A 73 -1.37 -4.12 -10.60
N SER A 74 -0.82 -5.33 -10.71
CA SER A 74 -0.09 -5.95 -9.61
C SER A 74 1.19 -5.18 -9.25
N HIS A 75 1.84 -4.53 -10.21
CA HIS A 75 3.00 -3.69 -9.95
C HIS A 75 2.63 -2.43 -9.16
N VAL A 76 1.49 -1.83 -9.51
CA VAL A 76 0.97 -0.62 -8.84
C VAL A 76 0.45 -0.96 -7.44
N GLU A 77 -0.30 -2.06 -7.28
CA GLU A 77 -0.77 -2.52 -5.97
C GLU A 77 0.41 -2.85 -5.05
N GLU A 78 1.46 -3.52 -5.54
CA GLU A 78 2.67 -3.79 -4.75
C GLU A 78 3.34 -2.51 -4.23
N ILE A 79 3.47 -1.46 -5.05
CA ILE A 79 4.13 -0.22 -4.61
C ILE A 79 3.26 0.55 -3.62
N VAL A 80 1.94 0.55 -3.80
CA VAL A 80 1.00 1.18 -2.87
C VAL A 80 1.08 0.47 -1.52
N ASP A 81 1.03 -0.86 -1.51
CA ASP A 81 1.14 -1.65 -0.29
C ASP A 81 2.44 -1.40 0.47
N LEU A 82 3.56 -1.29 -0.25
CA LEU A 82 4.85 -0.96 0.37
C LEU A 82 4.88 0.45 0.93
N LEU A 83 4.27 1.40 0.24
CA LEU A 83 4.31 2.80 0.59
C LEU A 83 3.27 3.17 1.65
N GLN A 84 2.13 2.50 1.77
CA GLN A 84 1.06 2.84 2.72
C GLN A 84 0.78 4.36 2.72
N ILE A 85 0.39 4.89 1.55
CA ILE A 85 0.40 6.34 1.29
C ILE A 85 -0.65 7.05 2.14
N ASN A 86 -0.24 8.09 2.85
CA ASN A 86 -1.10 8.96 3.65
C ASN A 86 -0.49 10.36 3.81
N GLU A 87 -1.29 11.27 4.35
CA GLU A 87 -0.98 12.69 4.48
C GLU A 87 0.04 12.99 5.58
N GLU A 88 0.23 12.07 6.52
CA GLU A 88 1.06 12.27 7.72
C GLU A 88 2.50 11.79 7.55
N THR A 89 2.76 10.97 6.54
CA THR A 89 4.10 10.37 6.29
C THR A 89 5.00 11.35 5.53
N THR A 90 6.26 11.43 5.94
CA THR A 90 7.28 12.29 5.30
C THR A 90 7.98 11.61 4.12
N GLU A 91 8.63 12.41 3.27
CA GLU A 91 9.42 11.93 2.14
C GLU A 91 10.56 11.00 2.56
N ALA A 92 11.17 11.25 3.72
CA ALA A 92 12.26 10.43 4.26
C ALA A 92 11.75 9.06 4.72
N GLU A 93 10.56 9.00 5.34
CA GLU A 93 9.94 7.74 5.74
C GLU A 93 9.53 6.91 4.51
N TYR A 94 9.00 7.53 3.46
CA TYR A 94 8.73 6.84 2.20
C TYR A 94 10.01 6.31 1.55
N ALA A 95 11.09 7.10 1.57
CA ALA A 95 12.39 6.64 1.06
C ALA A 95 12.94 5.45 1.85
N ASP A 96 12.77 5.45 3.18
CA ASP A 96 13.16 4.34 4.05
C ASP A 96 12.37 3.06 3.76
N ARG A 97 11.05 3.15 3.54
CA ARG A 97 10.19 2.01 3.14
C ARG A 97 10.67 1.34 1.86
N LEU A 98 11.20 2.13 0.92
CA LEU A 98 11.71 1.63 -0.36
C LEU A 98 13.18 1.21 -0.34
N SER A 99 13.92 1.51 0.73
CA SER A 99 15.38 1.29 0.80
C SER A 99 15.80 -0.17 0.59
N ALA A 100 14.99 -1.13 1.06
CA ALA A 100 15.26 -2.55 0.88
C ALA A 100 15.11 -2.99 -0.59
N LYS A 101 14.15 -2.41 -1.32
CA LYS A 101 13.89 -2.71 -2.75
C LYS A 101 14.83 -1.93 -3.68
N PHE A 102 15.21 -0.72 -3.28
CA PHE A 102 16.08 0.19 -4.03
C PHE A 102 17.24 0.69 -3.14
N PRO A 103 18.24 -0.16 -2.81
CA PRO A 103 19.35 0.22 -1.93
C PRO A 103 20.25 1.31 -2.54
N THR A 104 20.21 1.46 -3.86
CA THR A 104 20.94 2.45 -4.66
C THR A 104 20.04 3.59 -5.14
N MET A 105 18.88 3.80 -4.49
CA MET A 105 17.97 4.89 -4.81
C MET A 105 18.65 6.26 -4.69
N GLU A 106 18.50 7.06 -5.75
CA GLU A 106 19.03 8.41 -5.89
C GLU A 106 17.94 9.46 -5.68
N ARG A 107 16.71 9.14 -6.13
CA ARG A 107 15.55 10.02 -6.06
C ARG A 107 14.26 9.21 -5.87
N LEU A 108 13.36 9.74 -5.07
CA LEU A 108 11.97 9.31 -4.95
C LEU A 108 11.08 10.54 -5.12
N GLU A 109 10.08 10.44 -5.99
CA GLU A 109 9.02 11.43 -6.12
C GLU A 109 7.66 10.73 -6.05
N ILE A 110 6.78 11.20 -5.18
CA ILE A 110 5.42 10.69 -5.05
C ILE A 110 4.47 11.86 -5.29
N ARG A 111 3.54 11.71 -6.22
CA ARG A 111 2.42 12.63 -6.45
C ARG A 111 1.13 11.88 -6.24
N TRP A 112 0.31 12.37 -5.34
CA TRP A 112 -0.92 11.70 -4.95
C TRP A 112 -2.06 12.69 -4.87
N MET A 113 -3.23 12.27 -5.33
CA MET A 113 -4.47 13.01 -5.15
C MET A 113 -5.46 12.12 -4.39
N ASN A 114 -5.81 12.52 -3.16
CA ASN A 114 -6.76 11.80 -2.34
C ASN A 114 -8.19 11.95 -2.90
N ARG A 115 -9.15 11.20 -2.36
CA ARG A 115 -10.59 11.25 -2.71
C ARG A 115 -11.26 12.62 -2.53
N ASP A 116 -10.66 13.52 -1.77
CA ASP A 116 -11.17 14.88 -1.55
C ASP A 116 -10.55 15.88 -2.56
N SER A 117 -9.81 15.36 -3.55
CA SER A 117 -9.10 16.12 -4.60
C SER A 117 -7.94 16.98 -4.09
N GLU A 118 -7.46 16.70 -2.88
CA GLU A 118 -6.28 17.35 -2.32
C GLU A 118 -5.02 16.72 -2.89
N ARG A 119 -4.03 17.56 -3.21
CA ARG A 119 -2.81 17.14 -3.90
C ARG A 119 -1.64 17.18 -2.96
N PHE A 120 -0.92 16.08 -2.92
CA PHE A 120 0.27 15.90 -2.12
C PHE A 120 1.45 15.58 -3.02
N THR A 121 2.62 16.09 -2.66
CA THR A 121 3.86 15.80 -3.39
C THR A 121 4.99 15.66 -2.40
N TRP A 122 5.68 14.54 -2.49
CA TRP A 122 6.88 14.25 -1.72
C TRP A 122 8.03 14.10 -2.67
N LEU A 123 9.14 14.76 -2.35
CA LEU A 123 10.38 14.64 -3.11
C LEU A 123 11.51 14.36 -2.13
N TRP A 124 12.12 13.20 -2.27
CA TRP A 124 13.34 12.83 -1.58
C TRP A 124 14.48 12.66 -2.58
N THR A 125 15.66 13.17 -2.21
CA THR A 125 16.90 13.03 -2.97
C THR A 125 18.04 12.72 -2.01
N LYS A 126 18.94 11.83 -2.42
CA LYS A 126 20.12 11.46 -1.64
C LYS A 126 21.18 12.57 -1.56
#